data_AF-A0A1B8Y9L7-F1
#
_entry.id   AF-A0A1B8Y9L7-F1
#
_cell.length_a   1.000
_cell.length_b   1.000
_cell.length_c   1.000
_cell.angle_alpha   90.00
_cell.angle_beta   90.00
_cell.angle_gamma   90.00
#
_symmetry.space_group_name_H-M   'P 1'
#
loop_
_entity.id
_entity.type
_entity.pdbx_description
1 polymer ?
#
loop_
_entity_poly.entity_id
_entity_poly.type
_entity_poly.pdbx_seq_one_letter_code
_entity_poly.pdbx_strand_id
1 'polypeptide(L)'
;WNPDPFERHSFWSLAIGGIFMMLSLYGVNQAQVQRYLSSRTEKEAILSCYAVFPCQQLVLALGCLTGLVMFAYYKINPSAYPQDISVPDQMVLYFVMDILKDLPGLPGLFVACLFSGALSTISSAFNSLATVTMQDLIKPHFPSLTESQATWLSKGLALGYGLLCLGMAYISSLMGSVLQAALSIFGMVGGPLLGLFCLGFFFPFTNSISSVLNYIISG
;
A
#
# COMPACT_ATOMS: atom_id res chain seq x y z
N TRP A 1 -27.29 12.47 -10.04
CA TRP A 1 -26.56 13.15 -8.96
C TRP A 1 -27.30 12.86 -7.67
N ASN A 2 -26.94 11.79 -6.96
CA ASN A 2 -27.68 11.35 -5.77
C ASN A 2 -26.76 11.42 -4.54
N PRO A 3 -27.05 12.28 -3.55
CA PRO A 3 -26.25 12.46 -2.34
C PRO A 3 -26.66 11.45 -1.25
N ASP A 4 -26.81 10.17 -1.61
CA ASP A 4 -27.29 9.15 -0.68
C ASP A 4 -26.11 8.46 0.03
N PRO A 5 -25.96 8.60 1.37
CA PRO A 5 -24.85 8.02 2.12
C PRO A 5 -24.89 6.49 2.23
N PHE A 6 -25.96 5.84 1.75
CA PHE A 6 -26.09 4.37 1.70
C PHE A 6 -25.69 3.74 0.36
N GLU A 7 -25.36 4.54 -0.67
CA GLU A 7 -24.77 3.99 -1.90
C GLU A 7 -23.27 3.68 -1.69
N ARG A 8 -22.91 2.42 -1.95
CA ARG A 8 -21.58 1.84 -1.71
C ARG A 8 -20.42 2.59 -2.40
N HIS A 9 -20.71 3.29 -3.49
CA HIS A 9 -19.74 4.07 -4.28
C HIS A 9 -20.38 5.34 -4.87
N SER A 10 -20.70 6.34 -4.03
CA SER A 10 -21.06 7.66 -4.54
C SER A 10 -19.82 8.47 -4.95
N PHE A 11 -19.94 9.36 -5.94
CA PHE A 11 -18.85 10.27 -6.33
C PHE A 11 -18.23 10.99 -5.13
N TRP A 12 -19.07 11.42 -4.17
CA TRP A 12 -18.63 12.08 -2.95
C TRP A 12 -17.89 11.15 -2.00
N SER A 13 -18.37 9.91 -1.82
CA SER A 13 -17.66 8.92 -1.02
C SER A 13 -16.28 8.57 -1.60
N LEU A 14 -16.16 8.49 -2.93
CA LEU A 14 -14.87 8.27 -3.60
C LEU A 14 -13.97 9.50 -3.57
N ALA A 15 -14.51 10.69 -3.80
CA ALA A 15 -13.70 11.92 -3.83
C ALA A 15 -13.17 12.26 -2.44
N ILE A 16 -14.06 12.31 -1.43
CA ILE A 16 -13.68 12.62 -0.05
C ILE A 16 -12.85 11.47 0.52
N GLY A 17 -13.33 10.23 0.41
CA GLY A 17 -12.61 9.04 0.88
C GLY A 17 -11.25 8.87 0.20
N GLY A 18 -11.14 9.18 -1.09
CA GLY A 18 -9.89 9.16 -1.84
C GLY A 18 -8.89 10.20 -1.35
N ILE A 19 -9.32 11.44 -1.05
CA ILE A 19 -8.45 12.48 -0.48
C ILE A 19 -7.89 12.02 0.87
N PHE A 20 -8.74 11.53 1.78
CA PHE A 20 -8.28 11.03 3.08
C PHE A 20 -7.38 9.79 2.95
N MET A 21 -7.72 8.86 2.05
CA MET A 21 -6.88 7.69 1.80
C MET A 21 -5.49 8.10 1.28
N MET A 22 -5.43 9.05 0.34
CA MET A 22 -4.16 9.56 -0.18
C MET A 22 -3.36 10.31 0.89
N LEU A 23 -4.02 11.17 1.69
CA LEU A 23 -3.35 11.89 2.76
C LEU A 23 -2.77 10.93 3.82
N SER A 24 -3.49 9.87 4.17
CA SER A 24 -3.00 8.82 5.07
C SER A 24 -1.80 8.08 4.46
N LEU A 25 -1.91 7.69 3.19
CA LEU A 25 -0.86 6.96 2.47
C LEU A 25 0.44 7.75 2.29
N TYR A 26 0.38 9.07 2.13
CA TYR A 26 1.56 9.92 1.88
C TYR A 26 2.04 10.67 3.12
N GLY A 27 1.15 11.01 4.05
CA GLY A 27 1.47 11.82 5.23
C GLY A 27 1.79 11.01 6.49
N VAL A 28 1.15 9.85 6.67
CA VAL A 28 1.22 9.09 7.93
C VAL A 28 1.87 7.70 7.74
N ASN A 29 1.86 7.17 6.51
CA ASN A 29 2.46 5.88 6.24
C ASN A 29 3.98 5.90 6.42
N GLN A 30 4.48 5.05 7.34
CA GLN A 30 5.90 4.95 7.65
C GLN A 30 6.76 4.64 6.42
N ALA A 31 6.27 3.87 5.44
CA ALA A 31 7.03 3.58 4.22
C ALA A 31 7.35 4.84 3.40
N GLN A 32 6.48 5.84 3.43
CA GLN A 32 6.74 7.12 2.78
C GLN A 32 7.59 8.04 3.66
N VAL A 33 7.32 8.08 4.97
CA VAL A 33 8.13 8.85 5.93
C VAL A 33 9.61 8.47 5.84
N GLN A 34 9.91 7.17 5.75
CA GLN A 34 11.29 6.67 5.59
C GLN A 34 11.96 7.18 4.31
N ARG A 35 11.22 7.32 3.21
CA ARG A 35 11.75 7.85 1.94
C ARG A 35 12.06 9.34 2.05
N TYR A 36 11.22 10.09 2.76
CA TYR A 36 11.47 11.52 3.01
C TYR A 36 12.71 11.71 3.90
N LEU A 37 12.84 10.93 4.98
CA LEU A 37 13.99 10.99 5.88
C LEU A 37 15.32 10.55 5.24
N SER A 38 15.25 9.76 4.17
CA SER A 38 16.44 9.31 3.41
C SER A 38 16.89 10.33 2.35
N SER A 39 16.12 11.39 2.11
CA SER A 39 16.47 12.44 1.15
C SER A 39 17.52 13.38 1.76
N ARG A 40 18.45 13.92 0.94
CA ARG A 40 19.56 14.75 1.47
C ARG A 40 19.10 16.12 1.92
N THR A 41 18.03 16.64 1.31
CA THR A 41 17.46 17.93 1.63
C THR A 41 15.94 17.89 1.67
N GLU A 42 15.33 18.79 2.45
CA GLU A 42 13.88 18.97 2.51
C GLU A 42 13.29 19.26 1.11
N LYS A 43 13.99 20.06 0.30
CA LYS A 43 13.56 20.38 -1.07
C LYS A 43 13.50 19.13 -1.96
N GLU A 44 14.46 18.21 -1.83
CA GLU A 44 14.45 16.94 -2.56
C GLU A 44 13.30 16.03 -2.10
N ALA A 45 13.01 15.98 -0.79
CA ALA A 45 11.88 15.22 -0.27
C ALA A 45 10.55 15.75 -0.81
N ILE A 46 10.35 17.07 -0.82
CA ILE A 46 9.17 17.73 -1.39
C ILE A 46 9.06 17.47 -2.89
N LEU A 47 10.16 17.61 -3.63
CA LEU A 47 10.18 17.35 -5.07
C LEU A 47 9.84 15.88 -5.38
N SER A 48 10.35 14.94 -4.58
CA SER A 48 10.00 13.52 -4.69
C SER A 48 8.50 13.29 -4.48
N CYS A 49 7.87 13.97 -3.53
CA CYS A 49 6.43 13.88 -3.32
C CYS A 49 5.65 14.38 -4.55
N TYR A 50 6.05 15.53 -5.11
CA TYR A 50 5.42 16.07 -6.31
C TYR A 50 5.65 15.20 -7.55
N ALA A 51 6.81 14.54 -7.67
CA ALA A 51 7.13 13.66 -8.80
C ALA A 51 6.33 12.36 -8.76
N VAL A 52 6.01 11.82 -7.59
CA VAL A 52 5.24 10.58 -7.45
C VAL A 52 3.81 10.74 -8.00
N PHE A 53 3.18 11.90 -7.80
CA PHE A 53 1.80 12.13 -8.22
C PHE A 53 1.56 11.93 -9.74
N PRO A 54 2.25 12.62 -10.67
CA PRO A 54 2.07 12.43 -12.10
C PRO A 54 2.47 11.03 -12.56
N CYS A 55 3.51 10.43 -11.96
CA CYS A 55 3.89 9.03 -12.24
C CYS A 55 2.75 8.06 -11.88
N GLN A 56 2.12 8.25 -10.72
CA GLN A 56 0.98 7.43 -10.29
C GLN A 56 -0.22 7.59 -11.23
N GLN A 57 -0.52 8.82 -11.67
CA GLN A 57 -1.62 9.07 -12.62
C GLN A 57 -1.34 8.41 -13.98
N LEU A 58 -0.11 8.46 -14.46
CA LEU A 58 0.29 7.79 -15.70
C LEU A 58 0.13 6.27 -15.60
N VAL A 59 0.61 5.65 -14.53
CA VAL A 59 0.47 4.20 -14.31
C VAL A 59 -1.00 3.80 -14.23
N LEU A 60 -1.84 4.57 -13.55
CA LEU A 60 -3.28 4.33 -13.49
C LEU A 60 -3.93 4.43 -14.87
N ALA A 61 -3.60 5.47 -15.64
CA ALA A 61 -4.12 5.67 -16.99
C ALA A 61 -3.74 4.51 -17.92
N LEU A 62 -2.49 4.05 -17.86
CA LEU A 62 -2.02 2.88 -18.61
C LEU A 62 -2.77 1.61 -18.19
N GLY A 63 -2.98 1.38 -16.89
CA GLY A 63 -3.75 0.24 -16.40
C GLY A 63 -5.20 0.24 -16.88
N CYS A 64 -5.87 1.40 -16.86
CA CYS A 64 -7.22 1.56 -17.42
C CYS A 64 -7.25 1.29 -18.92
N LEU A 65 -6.25 1.77 -19.66
CA LEU A 65 -6.14 1.53 -21.10
C LEU A 65 -5.92 0.03 -21.39
N THR A 66 -5.06 -0.65 -20.63
CA THR A 66 -4.88 -2.11 -20.73
C THR A 66 -6.20 -2.84 -20.49
N GLY A 67 -6.97 -2.44 -19.47
CA GLY A 67 -8.29 -3.01 -19.19
C GLY A 67 -9.29 -2.81 -20.34
N LEU A 68 -9.30 -1.61 -20.96
CA LEU A 68 -10.17 -1.29 -22.08
C LEU A 68 -9.79 -2.09 -23.34
N VAL A 69 -8.49 -2.20 -23.64
CA VAL A 69 -7.98 -2.99 -24.76
C VAL A 69 -8.31 -4.47 -24.57
N MET A 70 -8.10 -5.01 -23.37
CA MET A 70 -8.46 -6.38 -23.03
C MET A 70 -9.96 -6.63 -23.21
N PHE A 71 -10.81 -5.71 -22.75
CA PHE A 71 -12.27 -5.79 -22.94
C PHE A 71 -12.66 -5.80 -24.42
N ALA A 72 -12.12 -4.88 -25.22
CA ALA A 72 -12.40 -4.79 -26.64
C ALA A 72 -11.91 -6.04 -27.40
N TYR A 73 -10.74 -6.57 -27.04
CA TYR A 73 -10.16 -7.76 -27.66
C TYR A 73 -11.04 -9.00 -27.45
N TYR A 74 -11.47 -9.27 -26.22
CA TYR A 74 -12.33 -10.44 -25.93
C TYR A 74 -13.75 -10.29 -26.45
N LYS A 75 -14.24 -9.05 -26.64
CA LYS A 75 -15.50 -8.82 -27.35
C LYS A 75 -15.44 -9.21 -28.81
N ILE A 76 -14.30 -9.00 -29.48
CA ILE A 76 -14.09 -9.33 -30.89
C ILE A 76 -13.73 -10.81 -31.05
N ASN A 77 -13.00 -11.39 -30.10
CA ASN A 77 -12.54 -12.79 -30.11
C ASN A 77 -13.09 -13.58 -28.91
N PRO A 78 -14.38 -13.96 -28.90
CA PRO A 78 -14.97 -14.69 -27.77
C PRO A 78 -14.32 -16.05 -27.51
N SER A 79 -13.79 -16.70 -28.54
CA SER A 79 -13.11 -18.01 -28.43
C SER A 79 -11.75 -17.95 -27.73
N ALA A 80 -11.11 -16.77 -27.70
CA ALA A 80 -9.85 -16.54 -26.98
C ALA A 80 -10.08 -16.26 -25.49
N TYR A 81 -11.33 -16.03 -25.07
CA TYR A 81 -11.64 -15.76 -23.67
C TYR A 81 -11.40 -17.00 -22.81
N PRO A 82 -10.52 -16.92 -21.79
CA PRO A 82 -10.21 -18.06 -20.94
C PRO A 82 -11.45 -18.50 -20.16
N GLN A 83 -11.90 -19.74 -20.39
CA GLN A 83 -13.07 -20.32 -19.71
C GLN A 83 -12.76 -20.76 -18.27
N ASP A 84 -11.48 -21.03 -17.97
CA ASP A 84 -11.04 -21.61 -16.69
C ASP A 84 -10.55 -20.56 -15.67
N ILE A 85 -10.44 -19.28 -16.05
CA ILE A 85 -9.99 -18.23 -15.13
C ILE A 85 -11.19 -17.65 -14.39
N SER A 86 -11.38 -18.10 -13.14
CA SER A 86 -12.44 -17.59 -12.26
C SER A 86 -12.04 -16.29 -11.53
N VAL A 87 -10.76 -15.91 -11.54
CA VAL A 87 -10.22 -14.79 -10.74
C VAL A 87 -9.89 -13.59 -11.64
N PRO A 88 -10.59 -12.44 -11.47
CA PRO A 88 -10.35 -11.23 -12.25
C PRO A 88 -8.89 -10.74 -12.24
N ASP A 89 -8.20 -10.92 -11.11
CA ASP A 89 -6.83 -10.44 -10.89
C ASP A 89 -5.79 -11.12 -11.80
N GLN A 90 -6.08 -12.32 -12.31
CA GLN A 90 -5.16 -13.08 -13.18
C GLN A 90 -5.34 -12.77 -14.68
N MET A 91 -6.44 -12.11 -15.06
CA MET A 91 -6.79 -11.88 -16.46
C MET A 91 -5.75 -11.06 -17.22
N VAL A 92 -5.17 -10.05 -16.59
CA VAL A 92 -4.16 -9.18 -17.23
C VAL A 92 -2.89 -9.96 -17.55
N LEU A 93 -2.44 -10.82 -16.64
CA LEU A 93 -1.28 -11.68 -16.87
C LEU A 93 -1.53 -12.64 -18.03
N TYR A 94 -2.68 -13.29 -18.06
CA TYR A 94 -3.07 -14.19 -19.14
C TYR A 94 -3.14 -13.46 -20.49
N PHE A 95 -3.77 -12.29 -20.52
CA PHE A 95 -3.90 -11.47 -21.72
C PHE A 95 -2.54 -11.09 -22.30
N VAL A 96 -1.59 -10.65 -21.45
CA VAL A 96 -0.24 -10.31 -21.92
C VAL A 96 0.50 -11.54 -22.44
N MET A 97 0.35 -12.70 -21.78
CA MET A 97 0.95 -13.95 -22.22
C MET A 97 0.42 -14.42 -23.59
N ASP A 98 -0.88 -14.26 -23.85
CA ASP A 98 -1.49 -14.67 -25.12
C ASP A 98 -1.14 -13.71 -26.26
N ILE A 99 -1.22 -12.40 -26.04
CA ILE A 99 -0.92 -11.38 -27.07
C ILE A 99 0.56 -11.37 -27.46
N LEU A 100 1.46 -11.62 -26.50
CA LEU A 100 2.91 -11.55 -26.73
C LEU A 100 3.55 -12.92 -26.94
N LYS A 101 2.77 -13.98 -27.17
CA LYS A 101 3.27 -15.36 -27.31
C LYS A 101 4.29 -15.53 -28.45
N ASP A 102 4.13 -14.77 -29.53
CA ASP A 102 5.00 -14.83 -30.72
C ASP A 102 6.30 -14.03 -30.54
N LEU A 103 6.43 -13.28 -29.43
CA LEU A 103 7.60 -12.45 -29.10
C LEU A 103 8.34 -13.07 -27.90
N PRO A 104 9.26 -14.03 -28.14
CA PRO A 104 9.96 -14.71 -27.05
C PRO A 104 10.73 -13.71 -26.18
N GLY A 105 10.60 -13.86 -24.85
CA GLY A 105 11.27 -13.03 -23.85
C GLY A 105 10.44 -11.84 -23.35
N LEU A 106 9.57 -11.26 -24.15
CA LEU A 106 8.77 -10.09 -23.76
C LEU A 106 7.71 -10.40 -22.67
N PRO A 107 6.96 -11.53 -22.74
CA PRO A 107 6.08 -11.93 -21.63
C PRO A 107 6.86 -12.19 -20.32
N GLY A 108 8.06 -12.77 -20.44
CA GLY A 108 8.95 -13.00 -19.29
C GLY A 108 9.44 -11.70 -18.65
N LEU A 109 9.82 -10.71 -19.47
CA LEU A 109 10.19 -9.38 -19.02
C LEU A 109 9.04 -8.68 -18.29
N PHE A 110 7.82 -8.78 -18.82
CA PHE A 110 6.62 -8.23 -18.17
C PHE A 110 6.40 -8.82 -16.77
N VAL A 111 6.46 -10.15 -16.67
CA VAL A 111 6.32 -10.84 -15.38
C VAL A 111 7.44 -10.47 -14.42
N ALA A 112 8.69 -10.36 -14.89
CA ALA A 112 9.81 -9.92 -14.08
C ALA A 112 9.62 -8.49 -13.54
N CYS A 113 9.16 -7.55 -14.38
CA CYS A 113 8.84 -6.18 -13.96
C CYS A 113 7.70 -6.14 -12.92
N LEU A 114 6.65 -6.94 -13.11
CA LEU A 114 5.53 -7.04 -12.18
C LEU A 114 6.00 -7.54 -10.80
N PHE A 115 6.75 -8.64 -10.77
CA PHE A 115 7.29 -9.18 -9.51
C PHE A 115 8.28 -8.22 -8.86
N SER A 116 9.13 -7.55 -9.63
CA SER A 116 10.05 -6.53 -9.12
C SER A 116 9.29 -5.37 -8.45
N GLY A 117 8.21 -4.88 -9.07
CA GLY A 117 7.36 -3.84 -8.50
C GLY A 117 6.66 -4.27 -7.21
N ALA A 118 6.11 -5.49 -7.21
CA ALA A 118 5.48 -6.08 -6.02
C ALA A 118 6.49 -6.26 -4.87
N LEU A 119 7.66 -6.82 -5.16
CA LEU A 119 8.71 -7.07 -4.18
C LEU A 119 9.29 -5.77 -3.59
N SER A 120 9.44 -4.72 -4.42
CA SER A 120 9.80 -3.37 -3.98
C SER A 120 8.84 -2.82 -2.91
N THR A 121 7.53 -3.01 -3.13
CA THR A 121 6.48 -2.56 -2.22
C THR A 121 6.49 -3.38 -0.92
N ILE A 122 6.56 -4.70 -1.04
CA ILE A 122 6.61 -5.62 0.11
C ILE A 122 7.85 -5.37 0.97
N SER A 123 9.02 -5.19 0.35
CA SER A 123 10.26 -4.89 1.06
C SER A 123 10.17 -3.58 1.83
N SER A 124 9.57 -2.55 1.24
CA SER A 124 9.35 -1.26 1.92
C SER A 124 8.43 -1.45 3.13
N ALA A 125 7.32 -2.21 2.98
CA ALA A 125 6.37 -2.48 4.05
C ALA A 125 7.01 -3.24 5.23
N PHE A 126 7.78 -4.29 4.97
CA PHE A 126 8.46 -5.06 6.04
C PHE A 126 9.50 -4.22 6.76
N ASN A 127 10.26 -3.38 6.05
CA ASN A 127 11.21 -2.48 6.66
C ASN A 127 10.53 -1.44 7.57
N SER A 128 9.39 -0.90 7.11
CA SER A 128 8.60 0.05 7.90
C SER A 128 8.01 -0.59 9.14
N LEU A 129 7.40 -1.77 9.03
CA LEU A 129 6.85 -2.52 10.17
C LEU A 129 7.95 -2.84 11.19
N ALA A 130 9.09 -3.37 10.75
CA ALA A 130 10.22 -3.63 11.62
C ALA A 130 10.73 -2.36 12.33
N THR A 131 10.76 -1.23 11.63
CA THR A 131 11.19 0.06 12.20
C THR A 131 10.21 0.57 13.23
N VAL A 132 8.90 0.53 12.95
CA VAL A 132 7.83 0.95 13.89
C VAL A 132 7.87 0.07 15.13
N THR A 133 7.91 -1.25 14.98
CA THR A 133 8.01 -2.18 16.12
C THR A 133 9.27 -1.94 16.94
N MET A 134 10.41 -1.70 16.28
CA MET A 134 11.66 -1.39 16.96
C MET A 134 11.56 -0.08 17.76
N GLN A 135 11.09 0.99 17.14
CA GLN A 135 11.06 2.32 17.75
C GLN A 135 9.99 2.46 18.83
N ASP A 136 8.82 1.86 18.62
CA ASP A 136 7.64 2.10 19.45
C ASP A 136 7.44 1.04 20.54
N LEU A 137 7.86 -0.21 20.30
CA LEU A 137 7.64 -1.30 21.27
C LEU A 137 8.94 -1.73 21.97
N ILE A 138 10.03 -1.84 21.22
CA ILE A 138 11.27 -2.43 21.76
C ILE A 138 12.13 -1.38 22.45
N LYS A 139 12.42 -0.25 21.79
CA LYS A 139 13.31 0.78 22.31
C LYS A 139 12.85 1.43 23.63
N PRO A 140 11.55 1.64 23.90
CA PRO A 140 11.10 2.16 25.20
C PRO A 140 11.38 1.21 26.36
N HIS A 141 11.28 -0.10 26.13
CA HIS A 141 11.51 -1.12 27.16
C HIS A 141 12.99 -1.54 27.25
N PHE A 142 13.76 -1.38 26.17
CA PHE A 142 15.17 -1.72 26.07
C PHE A 142 15.99 -0.54 25.49
N PRO A 143 16.16 0.56 26.24
CA PRO A 143 16.81 1.77 25.74
C PRO A 143 18.32 1.62 25.49
N SER A 144 18.95 0.59 26.06
CA SER A 144 20.40 0.35 26.03
C SER A 144 20.88 -0.52 24.85
N LEU A 145 20.06 -0.72 23.82
CA LEU A 145 20.41 -1.56 22.68
C LEU A 145 21.53 -0.92 21.84
N THR A 146 22.56 -1.70 21.53
CA THR A 146 23.63 -1.27 20.61
C THR A 146 23.09 -1.24 19.17
N GLU A 147 23.59 -0.35 18.31
CA GLU A 147 23.15 -0.25 16.91
C GLU A 147 23.22 -1.57 16.14
N SER A 148 24.23 -2.40 16.41
CA SER A 148 24.40 -3.73 15.82
C SER A 148 23.29 -4.69 16.24
N GLN A 149 22.93 -4.70 17.53
CA GLN A 149 21.84 -5.51 18.07
C GLN A 149 20.49 -5.06 17.52
N ALA A 150 20.26 -3.75 17.46
CA ALA A 150 19.06 -3.18 16.86
C ALA A 150 18.94 -3.58 15.38
N THR A 151 20.04 -3.55 14.63
CA THR A 151 20.05 -3.95 13.21
C THR A 151 19.70 -5.43 13.04
N TRP A 152 20.30 -6.33 13.82
CA TRP A 152 20.00 -7.76 13.76
C TRP A 152 18.57 -8.07 14.16
N LEU A 153 18.06 -7.40 15.19
CA LEU A 153 16.68 -7.56 15.64
C LEU A 153 15.68 -7.01 14.63
N SER A 154 15.94 -5.86 14.00
CA SER A 154 15.12 -5.35 12.89
C SER A 154 15.10 -6.30 11.70
N LYS A 155 16.23 -6.93 11.34
CA LYS A 155 16.28 -7.96 10.29
C LYS A 155 15.46 -9.19 10.67
N GLY A 156 15.53 -9.63 11.94
CA GLY A 156 14.72 -10.71 12.47
C GLY A 156 13.22 -10.41 12.42
N LEU A 157 12.82 -9.19 12.81
CA LEU A 157 11.42 -8.73 12.71
C LEU A 157 10.93 -8.71 11.27
N ALA A 158 11.73 -8.17 10.33
CA ALA A 158 11.38 -8.15 8.92
C ALA A 158 11.16 -9.57 8.35
N LEU A 159 12.01 -10.53 8.74
CA LEU A 159 11.85 -11.94 8.37
C LEU A 159 10.58 -12.56 8.99
N GLY A 160 10.29 -12.26 10.26
CA GLY A 160 9.06 -12.68 10.93
C GLY A 160 7.79 -12.17 10.24
N TYR A 161 7.76 -10.88 9.86
CA TYR A 161 6.67 -10.30 9.07
C TYR A 161 6.56 -10.94 7.67
N GLY A 162 7.68 -11.31 7.06
CA GLY A 162 7.70 -12.08 5.81
C GLY A 162 7.00 -13.44 5.93
N LEU A 163 7.32 -14.21 6.97
CA LEU A 163 6.67 -15.50 7.24
C LEU A 163 5.18 -15.35 7.54
N LEU A 164 4.81 -14.33 8.32
CA LEU A 164 3.41 -14.02 8.60
C LEU A 164 2.66 -13.63 7.32
N CYS A 165 3.28 -12.85 6.45
CA CYS A 165 2.71 -12.46 5.16
C CYS A 165 2.48 -13.67 4.24
N LEU A 166 3.40 -14.65 4.21
CA LEU A 166 3.19 -15.91 3.49
C LEU A 166 1.98 -16.69 4.01
N GLY A 167 1.81 -16.74 5.34
CA GLY A 167 0.61 -17.34 5.95
C GLY A 167 -0.67 -16.61 5.54
N MET A 168 -0.66 -15.27 5.55
CA MET A 168 -1.82 -14.48 5.11
C MET A 168 -2.09 -14.63 3.60
N ALA A 169 -1.06 -14.75 2.76
CA ALA A 169 -1.22 -14.96 1.33
C ALA A 169 -1.94 -16.30 1.04
N TYR A 170 -1.62 -17.36 1.80
CA TYR A 170 -2.33 -18.63 1.72
C TYR A 170 -3.82 -18.47 2.08
N ILE A 171 -4.13 -17.79 3.19
CA ILE A 171 -5.52 -17.54 3.58
C ILE A 171 -6.25 -16.69 2.53
N SER A 172 -5.58 -15.66 1.99
CA SER A 172 -6.13 -14.80 0.95
C SER A 172 -6.44 -15.55 -0.35
N SER A 173 -5.73 -16.65 -0.64
CA SER A 173 -6.03 -17.49 -1.82
C SER A 173 -7.37 -18.20 -1.73
N LEU A 174 -7.94 -18.30 -0.52
CA LEU A 174 -9.28 -18.85 -0.26
C LEU A 174 -10.37 -17.77 -0.35
N MET A 175 -9.98 -16.49 -0.46
CA MET A 175 -10.90 -15.35 -0.54
C MET A 175 -11.16 -14.98 -2.01
N GLY A 176 -12.29 -14.31 -2.26
CA GLY A 176 -12.67 -13.80 -3.59
C GLY A 176 -11.80 -12.60 -4.04
N SER A 177 -12.40 -11.42 -4.21
CA SER A 177 -11.64 -10.22 -4.63
C SER A 177 -10.70 -9.74 -3.52
N VAL A 178 -9.39 -9.97 -3.70
CA VAL A 178 -8.34 -9.53 -2.77
C VAL A 178 -8.25 -8.00 -2.73
N LEU A 179 -8.45 -7.34 -3.88
CA LEU A 179 -8.45 -5.88 -3.99
C LEU A 179 -9.49 -5.23 -3.06
N GLN A 180 -10.72 -5.77 -3.02
CA GLN A 180 -11.78 -5.23 -2.18
C GLN A 180 -11.47 -5.41 -0.68
N ALA A 181 -10.89 -6.55 -0.31
CA ALA A 181 -10.46 -6.80 1.06
C ALA A 181 -9.39 -5.80 1.50
N ALA A 182 -8.38 -5.57 0.65
CA ALA A 182 -7.31 -4.62 0.92
C ALA A 182 -7.83 -3.18 1.08
N LEU A 183 -8.69 -2.71 0.17
CA LEU A 183 -9.29 -1.36 0.27
C LEU A 183 -10.10 -1.18 1.56
N SER A 184 -10.82 -2.22 1.98
CA SER A 184 -11.60 -2.19 3.21
C SER A 184 -10.71 -2.05 4.45
N ILE A 185 -9.60 -2.79 4.51
CA ILE A 185 -8.63 -2.70 5.61
C ILE A 185 -7.97 -1.33 5.65
N PHE A 186 -7.52 -0.82 4.50
CA PHE A 186 -6.95 0.53 4.41
C PHE A 186 -7.93 1.62 4.87
N GLY A 187 -9.20 1.52 4.48
CA GLY A 187 -10.24 2.46 4.92
C GLY A 187 -10.47 2.40 6.43
N MET A 188 -10.63 1.19 7.00
CA MET A 188 -10.91 0.99 8.42
C MET A 188 -9.78 1.44 9.33
N VAL A 189 -8.52 1.20 8.96
CA VAL A 189 -7.35 1.51 9.79
C VAL A 189 -6.79 2.90 9.49
N GLY A 190 -6.73 3.27 8.20
CA GLY A 190 -6.12 4.53 7.75
C GLY A 190 -6.94 5.76 8.12
N GLY A 191 -8.27 5.65 8.16
CA GLY A 191 -9.17 6.74 8.54
C GLY A 191 -8.94 7.25 9.97
N PRO A 192 -9.05 6.39 11.00
CA PRO A 192 -8.79 6.77 12.38
C PRO A 192 -7.37 7.31 12.63
N LEU A 193 -6.34 6.69 12.05
CA LEU A 193 -4.95 7.13 12.19
C LEU A 193 -4.74 8.54 11.62
N LEU A 194 -5.32 8.82 10.45
CA LEU A 194 -5.27 10.14 9.86
C LEU A 194 -6.05 11.16 10.69
N GLY A 195 -7.21 10.77 11.23
CA GLY A 195 -7.98 11.61 12.15
C GLY A 195 -7.18 12.01 13.38
N LEU A 196 -6.47 11.06 14.00
CA LEU A 196 -5.58 11.31 15.14
C LEU A 196 -4.42 12.25 14.77
N PHE A 197 -3.81 12.04 13.61
CA PHE A 197 -2.71 12.88 13.12
C PHE A 197 -3.16 14.31 12.83
N CYS A 198 -4.27 14.49 12.11
CA CYS A 198 -4.87 15.80 11.86
C CYS A 198 -5.24 16.50 13.17
N LEU A 199 -5.81 15.77 14.13
CA LEU A 199 -6.19 16.32 15.43
C LEU A 199 -4.95 16.79 16.23
N GLY A 200 -3.87 16.02 16.24
CA GLY A 200 -2.61 16.41 16.87
C GLY A 200 -1.92 17.60 16.18
N PHE A 201 -2.00 17.68 14.85
CA PHE A 201 -1.40 18.75 14.06
C PHE A 201 -2.16 20.08 14.17
N PHE A 202 -3.49 20.06 14.03
CA PHE A 202 -4.33 21.27 14.01
C PHE A 202 -4.77 21.73 15.41
N PHE A 203 -4.86 20.82 16.38
CA PHE A 203 -5.31 21.14 17.74
C PHE A 203 -4.21 20.81 18.76
N PRO A 204 -3.21 21.70 18.95
CA PRO A 204 -2.08 21.46 19.86
C PRO A 204 -2.49 21.25 21.33
N PHE A 205 -3.72 21.64 21.71
CA PHE A 205 -4.31 21.39 23.04
C PHE A 205 -4.49 19.90 23.37
N THR A 206 -4.51 19.02 22.37
CA THR A 206 -4.69 17.56 22.56
C THR A 206 -3.39 16.84 22.93
N ASN A 207 -2.23 17.48 22.66
CA ASN A 207 -0.94 16.98 23.09
C ASN A 207 -0.82 17.00 24.62
N SER A 208 -1.47 17.97 25.29
CA SER A 208 -1.51 18.07 26.76
C SER A 208 -2.35 16.94 27.40
N ILE A 209 -3.49 16.57 26.80
CA ILE A 209 -4.32 15.44 27.29
C ILE A 209 -3.61 14.10 27.10
N SER A 210 -2.93 13.92 25.96
CA SER A 210 -2.15 12.71 25.67
C SER A 210 -0.94 12.58 26.60
N SER A 211 -0.31 13.70 26.94
CA SER A 211 0.77 13.76 27.94
C SER A 211 0.28 13.38 29.33
N VAL A 212 -0.91 13.84 29.73
CA VAL A 212 -1.55 13.50 31.02
C VAL A 212 -1.96 12.02 31.06
N LEU A 213 -2.50 11.47 29.99
CA LEU A 213 -2.84 10.04 29.91
C LEU A 213 -1.61 9.13 29.96
N ASN A 214 -0.53 9.49 29.27
CA ASN A 214 0.74 8.75 29.37
C ASN A 214 1.35 8.83 30.78
N TYR A 215 1.22 9.97 31.46
CA TYR A 215 1.68 10.12 32.84
C TYR A 215 0.88 9.25 33.84
N ILE A 216 -0.40 8.99 33.54
CA ILE A 216 -1.29 8.13 34.36
C ILE A 216 -1.06 6.64 34.09
N ILE A 217 -0.72 6.27 32.85
CA ILE A 217 -0.49 4.85 32.47
C ILE A 217 0.94 4.39 32.82
N SER A 218 1.89 5.32 32.91
CA SER A 218 3.30 5.04 33.23
C SER A 218 3.66 5.18 34.73
N GLY A 219 2.68 5.39 35.62
CA GLY A 219 2.84 5.42 37.07
C GLY A 219 2.19 4.21 37.73
#